data_AF-A0A4Y2HZ95-F1
#
_entry.id   AF-A0A4Y2HZ95-F1
#
_cell.length_a   1.000
_cell.length_b   1.000
_cell.length_c   1.000
_cell.angle_alpha   90.00
_cell.angle_beta   90.00
_cell.angle_gamma   90.00
#
_symmetry.space_group_name_H-M   'P 1'
#
loop_
_entity.id
_entity.type
_entity.pdbx_description
1 polymer ?
#
loop_
_entity_poly.entity_id
_entity_poly.type
_entity_poly.pdbx_seq_one_letter_code
_entity_poly.pdbx_strand_id
1 'polypeptide(L)'
;MQHKPSYPGQLVHANVCGPTPEMFLGGNRYFFAFKDDCSKYRTVYLIKEKSEVKEMLSRLLSEMKNAGYMLKELLTDGGGEFGNSEVHQIIQKEGLSHRISMPYTPEQNRVI
;
A
#
# COMPACT_ATOMS: atom_id res chain seq x y z
N MET A 1 0.05 13.90 18.89
CA MET A 1 -1.25 13.29 18.58
C MET A 1 -1.27 13.03 17.08
N GLN A 2 -1.33 11.77 16.62
CA GLN A 2 -1.52 11.49 15.19
C GLN A 2 -2.93 11.97 14.80
N HIS A 3 -3.01 12.84 13.80
CA HIS A 3 -4.28 13.38 13.33
C HIS A 3 -5.10 12.24 12.71
N LYS A 4 -6.33 12.01 13.22
CA LYS A 4 -7.21 10.99 12.66
C LYS A 4 -7.63 11.40 11.24
N PRO A 5 -7.55 10.49 10.24
CA PRO A 5 -8.07 10.75 8.90
C PRO A 5 -9.58 11.06 8.94
N SER A 6 -9.97 12.14 8.27
CA SER A 6 -11.32 12.71 8.27
C SER A 6 -12.12 12.38 7.02
N TYR A 7 -11.47 11.90 5.95
CA TYR A 7 -12.14 11.45 4.72
C TYR A 7 -11.40 10.28 4.05
N PRO A 8 -12.09 9.44 3.26
CA PRO A 8 -11.46 8.34 2.52
C PRO A 8 -10.41 8.84 1.53
N GLY A 9 -9.28 8.14 1.46
CA GLY A 9 -8.11 8.52 0.68
C GLY A 9 -7.16 9.47 1.39
N GLN A 10 -7.48 9.98 2.58
CA GLN A 10 -6.53 10.85 3.28
C GLN A 10 -5.27 10.09 3.74
N LEU A 11 -5.42 8.86 4.23
CA LEU A 11 -4.31 8.00 4.68
C LEU A 11 -4.61 6.55 4.33
N VAL A 12 -3.72 5.93 3.55
CA VAL A 12 -3.76 4.50 3.24
C VAL A 12 -2.49 3.84 3.78
N HIS A 13 -2.69 2.75 4.52
CA HIS A 13 -1.63 1.83 4.91
C HIS A 13 -1.43 0.79 3.82
N ALA A 14 -0.18 0.48 3.49
CA ALA A 14 0.17 -0.53 2.51
C ALA A 14 1.28 -1.46 3.03
N ASN A 15 1.17 -2.75 2.73
CA ASN A 15 2.15 -3.75 3.12
C ASN A 15 2.21 -4.90 2.13
N VAL A 16 3.38 -5.53 1.98
CA VAL A 16 3.53 -6.80 1.26
C VAL A 16 3.73 -7.94 2.25
N CYS A 17 2.84 -8.93 2.20
CA CYS A 17 2.92 -10.14 2.99
C CYS A 17 3.40 -11.32 2.12
N GLY A 18 4.35 -12.12 2.62
CA GLY A 18 4.85 -13.32 1.95
C GLY A 18 6.38 -13.44 1.97
N PRO A 19 6.95 -14.45 1.28
CA PRO A 19 6.26 -15.39 0.40
C PRO A 19 5.39 -16.41 1.16
N THR A 20 4.28 -16.84 0.57
CA THR A 20 3.48 -17.94 1.10
C THR A 20 4.15 -19.29 0.82
N PRO A 21 4.00 -20.29 1.71
CA PRO A 21 4.57 -21.62 1.49
C PRO A 21 4.03 -22.30 0.23
N GLU A 22 2.73 -22.09 -0.05
CA GLU A 22 2.05 -22.58 -1.23
C GLU A 22 1.85 -21.44 -2.24
N MET A 23 2.06 -21.74 -3.52
CA MET A 23 1.76 -20.79 -4.60
C MET A 23 0.26 -20.78 -4.89
N PHE A 24 -0.30 -19.60 -5.08
CA PHE A 24 -1.65 -19.45 -5.60
C PHE A 24 -1.69 -19.76 -7.11
N LEU A 25 -2.90 -19.94 -7.65
CA LEU A 25 -3.15 -20.02 -9.09
C LEU A 25 -2.42 -18.90 -9.83
N GLY A 26 -1.66 -19.28 -10.87
CA GLY A 26 -0.86 -18.35 -11.67
C GLY A 26 0.56 -18.07 -11.15
N GLY A 27 0.99 -18.72 -10.06
CA GLY A 27 2.35 -18.60 -9.52
C GLY A 27 2.56 -17.40 -8.58
N ASN A 28 1.47 -16.82 -8.06
CA ASN A 28 1.54 -15.74 -7.08
C ASN A 28 1.96 -16.29 -5.71
N ARG A 29 2.78 -15.53 -4.99
CA ARG A 29 3.37 -15.95 -3.71
C ARG A 29 3.32 -14.85 -2.65
N TYR A 30 2.89 -13.66 -3.02
CA TYR A 30 2.80 -12.52 -2.12
C TYR A 30 1.43 -11.87 -2.22
N PHE A 31 1.05 -11.21 -1.14
CA PHE A 31 -0.12 -10.34 -1.07
C PHE A 31 0.34 -8.92 -0.91
N PHE A 32 -0.07 -8.04 -1.80
CA PHE A 32 0.07 -6.60 -1.60
C PHE A 32 -1.24 -6.04 -1.11
N ALA A 33 -1.27 -5.64 0.16
CA ALA A 33 -2.47 -5.33 0.88
C ALA A 33 -2.52 -3.84 1.25
N PHE A 34 -3.71 -3.27 1.14
CA PHE A 34 -3.98 -1.87 1.40
C PHE A 34 -5.17 -1.71 2.34
N LYS A 35 -5.11 -0.68 3.16
CA LYS A 35 -6.19 -0.29 4.05
C LYS A 35 -6.30 1.21 4.16
N ASP A 36 -7.47 1.74 3.79
CA ASP A 36 -7.82 3.13 4.04
C ASP A 36 -8.20 3.31 5.52
N ASP A 37 -7.59 4.29 6.18
CA ASP A 37 -7.79 4.43 7.63
C ASP A 37 -9.07 5.21 7.99
N CYS A 38 -9.68 5.97 7.08
CA CYS A 38 -10.96 6.63 7.36
C CYS A 38 -12.15 5.67 7.20
N SER A 39 -12.31 5.13 5.98
CA SER A 39 -13.43 4.26 5.58
C SER A 39 -13.31 2.83 6.08
N LYS A 40 -12.10 2.40 6.47
CA LYS A 40 -11.76 1.01 6.76
C LYS A 40 -11.86 0.08 5.55
N TYR A 41 -11.96 0.64 4.34
CA TYR A 41 -11.87 -0.11 3.09
C TYR A 41 -10.51 -0.83 3.00
N ARG A 42 -10.54 -2.06 2.47
CA ARG A 42 -9.37 -2.91 2.29
C ARG A 42 -9.38 -3.50 0.90
N THR A 43 -8.21 -3.59 0.29
CA THR A 43 -8.02 -4.35 -0.94
C THR A 43 -6.69 -5.08 -0.90
N VAL A 44 -6.62 -6.20 -1.62
CA VAL A 44 -5.43 -7.03 -1.72
C VAL A 44 -5.23 -7.41 -3.17
N TYR A 45 -4.00 -7.27 -3.64
CA TYR A 45 -3.57 -7.75 -4.95
C TYR A 45 -2.62 -8.93 -4.77
N LEU A 46 -2.79 -9.96 -5.58
CA LEU A 46 -1.86 -11.08 -5.64
C LEU A 46 -0.70 -10.71 -6.57
N ILE A 47 0.53 -10.94 -6.13
CA ILE A 47 1.74 -10.72 -6.93
C ILE A 47 2.69 -11.92 -6.86
N LYS A 48 3.49 -12.13 -7.90
CA LYS A 48 4.49 -13.21 -7.97
C LYS A 48 5.83 -12.77 -7.39
N GLU A 49 6.16 -11.50 -7.56
CA GLU A 49 7.39 -10.88 -7.10
C GLU A 49 7.12 -9.51 -6.47
N LYS A 50 7.96 -9.11 -5.51
CA LYS A 50 7.87 -7.79 -4.86
C LYS A 50 8.10 -6.61 -5.83
N SER A 51 8.75 -6.86 -6.98
CA SER A 51 8.92 -5.88 -8.06
C SER A 51 7.58 -5.41 -8.65
N GLU A 52 6.52 -6.21 -8.53
CA GLU A 52 5.18 -5.91 -9.06
C GLU A 52 4.40 -4.88 -8.22
N VAL A 53 4.97 -4.41 -7.10
CA VAL A 53 4.35 -3.41 -6.22
C VAL A 53 4.06 -2.11 -6.98
N LYS A 54 4.90 -1.71 -7.93
CA LYS A 54 4.71 -0.47 -8.71
C LYS A 54 3.47 -0.53 -9.60
N GLU A 55 3.21 -1.67 -10.25
CA GLU A 55 2.04 -1.87 -11.11
C GLU A 55 0.78 -1.86 -10.26
N MET A 56 0.81 -2.55 -9.11
CA MET A 56 -0.35 -2.62 -8.23
C MET A 56 -0.63 -1.31 -7.51
N LEU A 57 0.40 -0.53 -7.16
CA LEU A 57 0.23 0.83 -6.62
C LEU A 57 -0.43 1.74 -7.66
N SER A 58 0.06 1.71 -8.90
CA SER A 58 -0.54 2.49 -10.00
C SER A 58 -2.00 2.11 -10.23
N ARG A 59 -2.31 0.81 -10.16
CA ARG A 59 -3.68 0.29 -10.26
C ARG A 59 -4.57 0.81 -9.13
N LEU A 60 -4.12 0.73 -7.87
CA LEU A 60 -4.88 1.25 -6.74
C LEU A 60 -5.21 2.74 -6.93
N LEU A 61 -4.21 3.55 -7.29
CA LEU A 61 -4.41 4.99 -7.47
C LEU A 61 -5.44 5.30 -8.56
N SER A 62 -5.42 4.55 -9.66
CA SER A 62 -6.43 4.62 -10.71
C SER A 62 -7.82 4.22 -10.22
N GLU A 63 -7.93 3.11 -9.48
CA GLU A 63 -9.20 2.64 -8.90
C GLU A 63 -9.79 3.66 -7.91
N MET A 64 -8.97 4.23 -7.03
CA MET A 64 -9.38 5.30 -6.11
C MET A 64 -9.88 6.53 -6.87
N LYS A 65 -9.13 6.98 -7.88
CA LYS A 65 -9.49 8.15 -8.70
C LYS A 65 -10.81 7.95 -9.43
N ASN A 66 -11.02 6.76 -10.01
CA ASN A 66 -12.28 6.42 -10.69
C ASN A 66 -13.46 6.37 -9.72
N ALA A 67 -13.23 6.00 -8.46
CA ALA A 67 -14.24 6.04 -7.40
C ALA A 67 -14.45 7.45 -6.81
N GLY A 68 -13.76 8.48 -7.30
CA GLY A 68 -13.88 9.87 -6.83
C GLY A 68 -13.03 10.20 -5.61
N TYR A 69 -12.08 9.32 -5.24
CA TYR A 69 -11.16 9.52 -4.11
C TYR A 69 -9.75 9.82 -4.61
N MET A 70 -9.00 10.60 -3.83
CA MET A 70 -7.60 10.89 -4.11
C MET A 70 -6.77 10.51 -2.90
N LEU A 71 -5.77 9.64 -3.09
CA LEU A 71 -4.81 9.35 -2.05
C LEU A 71 -4.00 10.62 -1.72
N LYS A 72 -3.82 10.94 -0.43
CA LYS A 72 -2.97 12.05 0.03
C LYS A 72 -1.70 11.57 0.68
N GLU A 73 -1.80 10.55 1.52
CA GLU A 73 -0.68 10.01 2.28
C GLU A 73 -0.64 8.49 2.23
N LEU A 74 0.49 7.95 1.78
CA LEU A 74 0.78 6.52 1.80
C LEU A 74 1.68 6.23 3.01
N LEU A 75 1.27 5.28 3.84
CA LEU A 75 2.07 4.77 4.95
C LEU A 75 2.46 3.31 4.65
N THR A 76 3.75 3.07 4.44
CA THR A 76 4.27 1.72 4.18
C THR A 76 5.10 1.23 5.36
N ASP A 77 5.36 -0.08 5.39
CA ASP A 77 6.45 -0.58 6.22
C ASP A 77 7.82 -0.20 5.62
N GLY A 78 8.89 -0.46 6.36
CA GLY A 78 10.27 -0.21 5.92
C GLY A 78 10.78 -1.25 4.90
N GLY A 79 9.90 -2.02 4.26
CA GLY A 79 10.26 -3.00 3.25
C GLY A 79 10.93 -2.37 2.03
N GLY A 80 11.98 -3.01 1.52
CA GLY A 80 12.76 -2.53 0.38
C GLY A 80 11.94 -2.38 -0.92
N GLU A 81 10.83 -3.10 -1.04
CA GLU A 81 9.87 -2.99 -2.13
C GLU A 81 9.27 -1.59 -2.31
N PHE A 82 9.14 -0.82 -1.23
CA PHE A 82 8.62 0.54 -1.24
C PHE A 82 9.71 1.60 -1.40
N GLY A 83 10.97 1.20 -1.26
CA GLY A 83 12.15 2.06 -1.40
C GLY A 83 12.74 2.08 -2.82
N ASN A 84 12.11 1.42 -3.80
CA ASN A 84 12.61 1.41 -5.16
C ASN A 84 12.31 2.74 -5.90
N SER A 85 13.12 3.06 -6.91
CA SER A 85 13.02 4.33 -7.66
C SER A 85 11.70 4.49 -8.40
N GLU A 86 11.09 3.39 -8.84
CA GLU A 86 9.84 3.40 -9.62
C GLU A 86 8.63 3.77 -8.74
N VAL A 87 8.53 3.20 -7.54
CA VAL A 87 7.52 3.57 -6.54
C VAL A 87 7.69 5.02 -6.11
N HIS A 88 8.94 5.47 -5.93
CA HIS A 88 9.21 6.87 -5.61
C HIS A 88 8.76 7.83 -6.73
N GLN A 89 9.00 7.47 -8.00
CA GLN A 89 8.52 8.26 -9.14
C GLN A 89 6.99 8.35 -9.20
N ILE A 90 6.29 7.24 -8.90
CA ILE A 90 4.82 7.23 -8.82
C ILE A 90 4.34 8.18 -7.72
N ILE A 91 4.92 8.08 -6.52
CA ILE A 91 4.58 8.92 -5.36
C ILE A 91 4.77 10.41 -5.71
N GLN A 92 5.91 10.78 -6.31
CA GLN A 92 6.18 12.15 -6.72
C GLN A 92 5.20 12.64 -7.80
N LYS A 93 4.97 11.83 -8.83
CA LYS A 93 4.10 12.18 -9.97
C LYS A 93 2.66 12.45 -9.52
N GLU A 94 2.17 11.68 -8.56
CA GLU A 94 0.81 11.79 -8.03
C GLU A 94 0.71 12.79 -6.86
N GLY A 95 1.84 13.39 -6.45
CA GLY A 95 1.91 14.39 -5.38
C GLY A 95 1.61 13.81 -3.99
N LEU A 96 1.92 12.53 -3.77
CA LEU A 96 1.63 11.82 -2.52
C LEU A 96 2.69 12.11 -1.46
N SER A 97 2.26 12.29 -0.21
CA SER A 97 3.16 12.18 0.93
C SER A 97 3.42 10.71 1.24
N HIS A 98 4.67 10.33 1.43
CA HIS A 98 5.05 8.96 1.80
C HIS A 98 5.69 8.95 3.18
N ARG A 99 5.10 8.17 4.09
CA ARG A 99 5.66 7.87 5.41
C ARG A 99 6.02 6.41 5.50
N ILE A 100 7.09 6.15 6.24
CA ILE A 100 7.53 4.79 6.59
C ILE A 100 7.21 4.59 8.08
N SER A 101 6.51 3.51 8.41
CA SER A 101 6.21 3.14 9.80
C SER A 101 7.49 2.79 10.55
N MET A 102 7.55 3.04 11.86
CA MET A 102 8.74 2.68 12.63
C MET A 102 8.99 1.17 12.60
N PRO A 103 10.24 0.71 12.39
CA PRO A 103 10.59 -0.70 12.51
C PRO A 103 10.16 -1.22 13.89
N TYR A 104 9.66 -2.45 13.96
CA TYR A 104 9.27 -3.11 15.22
C TYR A 104 8.06 -2.51 15.96
N THR A 105 7.20 -1.75 15.27
CA THR A 105 5.83 -1.46 15.76
C THR A 105 4.78 -2.25 14.96
N PRO A 106 4.66 -3.58 15.17
CA PRO A 106 3.60 -4.37 14.53
C PRO A 106 2.22 -3.75 14.74
N GLU A 107 2.00 -3.04 15.85
CA GLU A 107 0.74 -2.39 16.20
C GLU A 107 0.25 -1.35 15.19
N GLN A 108 1.16 -0.69 14.46
CA GLN A 108 0.78 0.25 13.39
C GLN A 108 0.38 -0.49 12.09
N ASN A 109 0.81 -1.74 11.92
CA ASN A 109 0.53 -2.59 10.75
C ASN A 109 -0.39 -3.79 11.06
N ARG A 110 -0.81 -3.99 12.32
CA ARG A 110 -1.59 -5.15 12.81
C ARG A 110 -3.03 -5.19 12.30
N VAL A 111 -3.42 -4.21 11.51
CA VAL A 111 -4.81 -4.01 11.13
C VAL A 111 -4.91 -3.91 9.62
N ILE A 112 -4.16 -4.71 8.87
CA ILE A 112 -4.43 -5.01 7.45
C ILE A 112 -5.27 -6.29 7.37
#